data_AF-D6U184-F1
#
_entry.id   AF-D6U184-F1
#
_cell.length_a   1.000
_cell.length_b   1.000
_cell.length_c   1.000
_cell.angle_alpha   90.00
_cell.angle_beta   90.00
_cell.angle_gamma   90.00
#
_symmetry.space_group_name_H-M   'P 1'
#
loop_
_entity.id
_entity.type
_entity.pdbx_description
1 polymer ?
#
loop_
_entity_poly.entity_id
_entity_poly.type
_entity_poly.pdbx_seq_one_letter_code
_entity_poly.pdbx_strand_id
1 'polypeptide(L)'
;MHVASPPRIVAAFYSPNGKDHHVIVYTKDNAIYTYLYSRSGHNKPLEKLFPSSSYASIVDIVAYDFVNDNRCHALIATHDHLICVSYPHLK
;
A
#
# COMPACT_ATOMS: atom_id res chain seq x y z
N MET A 1 -2.31 15.85 -5.51
CA MET A 1 -2.63 14.45 -5.20
C MET A 1 -4.09 14.40 -4.79
N HIS A 2 -4.98 13.82 -5.59
CA HIS A 2 -6.41 13.72 -5.25
C HIS A 2 -6.72 12.24 -5.05
N VAL A 3 -6.86 11.83 -3.79
CA VAL A 3 -7.45 10.54 -3.45
C VAL A 3 -8.95 10.73 -3.63
N ALA A 4 -9.63 9.88 -4.41
CA ALA A 4 -11.07 10.05 -4.70
C ALA A 4 -11.95 10.05 -3.43
N SER A 5 -11.41 9.54 -2.32
CA SER A 5 -12.03 9.45 -1.00
C SER A 5 -10.98 9.74 0.08
N PRO A 6 -11.35 10.37 1.21
CA PRO A 6 -10.40 10.70 2.28
C PRO A 6 -9.67 9.46 2.82
N PRO A 7 -8.38 9.58 3.17
CA PRO A 7 -7.63 8.50 3.81
C PRO A 7 -8.19 8.21 5.22
N ARG A 8 -8.24 6.93 5.58
CA ARG A 8 -8.48 6.41 6.93
C ARG A 8 -7.17 5.97 7.59
N ILE A 9 -6.35 5.22 6.85
CA ILE A 9 -5.07 4.67 7.32
C ILE A 9 -4.04 4.93 6.23
N VAL A 10 -2.82 5.28 6.64
CA VAL A 10 -1.68 5.50 5.75
C VAL A 10 -0.48 4.73 6.30
N ALA A 11 0.15 3.95 5.45
CA ALA A 11 1.43 3.30 5.72
C ALA A 11 2.44 3.72 4.65
N ALA A 12 3.71 3.78 5.01
CA ALA A 12 4.77 4.12 4.05
C ALA A 12 6.06 3.37 4.36
N PHE A 13 6.80 3.04 3.31
CA PHE A 13 8.13 2.45 3.43
C PHE A 13 9.01 2.84 2.24
N TYR A 14 10.32 2.68 2.40
CA TYR A 14 11.29 2.85 1.33
C TYR A 14 11.68 1.49 0.76
N SER A 15 11.67 1.35 -0.56
CA SER A 15 12.19 0.16 -1.25
C SER A 15 13.58 0.46 -1.81
N PRO A 16 14.66 -0.17 -1.27
CA PRO A 16 16.01 0.03 -1.78
C PRO A 16 16.19 -0.45 -3.23
N ASN A 17 15.49 -1.53 -3.60
CA ASN A 17 15.57 -2.12 -4.93
C ASN A 17 14.97 -1.20 -6.01
N GLY A 18 13.83 -0.57 -5.70
CA GLY A 18 13.19 0.42 -6.58
C GLY A 18 13.77 1.83 -6.46
N LYS A 19 14.49 2.12 -5.37
CA LYS A 19 14.92 3.48 -4.96
C LYS A 19 13.76 4.48 -4.80
N ASP A 20 12.58 3.96 -4.49
CA ASP A 20 11.34 4.73 -4.41
C ASP A 20 10.68 4.60 -3.03
N HIS A 21 9.89 5.60 -2.68
CA HIS A 21 9.05 5.57 -1.49
C HIS A 21 7.66 5.05 -1.87
N HIS A 22 7.20 4.03 -1.18
CA HIS A 22 5.85 3.51 -1.31
C HIS A 22 4.97 4.12 -0.23
N VAL A 23 3.76 4.52 -0.62
CA VAL A 23 2.71 4.95 0.31
C VAL A 23 1.47 4.13 0.04
N ILE A 24 0.99 3.40 1.04
CA ILE A 24 -0.27 2.67 1.00
C ILE A 24 -1.33 3.52 1.69
N VAL A 25 -2.47 3.68 1.03
CA VAL A 25 -3.61 4.45 1.56
C VAL A 25 -4.85 3.57 1.55
N TYR A 26 -5.47 3.42 2.72
CA TYR A 26 -6.81 2.88 2.86
C TYR A 26 -7.80 4.01 3.03
N THR A 27 -8.87 4.04 2.23
CA THR A 27 -9.81 5.15 2.15
C THR A 27 -11.16 4.84 2.80
N LYS A 28 -12.01 5.86 2.98
CA LYS A 28 -13.34 5.72 3.61
C LYS A 28 -14.34 4.86 2.83
N ASP A 29 -14.14 4.70 1.53
CA ASP A 29 -14.92 3.84 0.63
C ASP A 29 -14.35 2.41 0.55
N ASN A 30 -13.52 2.03 1.53
CA ASN A 30 -12.91 0.72 1.68
C ASN A 30 -12.02 0.30 0.49
N ALA A 31 -11.35 1.26 -0.14
CA ALA A 31 -10.36 1.00 -1.17
C ALA A 31 -8.93 1.12 -0.62
N ILE A 32 -8.04 0.27 -1.11
CA ILE A 32 -6.60 0.33 -0.81
C ILE A 32 -5.85 0.68 -2.09
N TYR A 33 -4.99 1.67 -1.97
CA TYR A 33 -4.17 2.17 -3.05
C TYR A 33 -2.70 2.16 -2.65
N THR A 34 -1.82 1.93 -3.63
CA THR A 34 -0.40 2.26 -3.49
C THR A 34 -0.03 3.42 -4.38
N TYR A 35 0.81 4.28 -3.83
CA TYR A 35 1.48 5.37 -4.50
C TYR A 35 2.97 5.14 -4.49
N LEU A 36 3.60 5.47 -5.62
CA LEU A 36 5.03 5.62 -5.73
C LEU A 36 5.38 7.09 -5.66
N TYR A 37 6.24 7.43 -4.71
CA TYR A 37 6.89 8.72 -4.62
C TYR A 37 8.37 8.54 -4.96
N SER A 38 8.73 8.90 -6.18
CA SER A 38 10.13 8.93 -6.60
C SER A 38 10.76 10.28 -6.23
N ARG A 39 12.06 10.27 -5.93
CA ARG A 39 12.83 11.49 -5.69
C ARG A 39 12.86 12.45 -6.89
N SER A 40 12.60 11.93 -8.10
CA SER A 40 12.52 12.73 -9.33
C SER A 40 11.17 13.43 -9.53
N GLY A 41 10.23 13.29 -8.59
CA GLY A 41 8.91 13.93 -8.67
C GLY A 41 7.95 13.24 -9.63
N HIS A 42 8.34 12.09 -10.21
CA HIS A 42 7.47 11.25 -11.02
C HIS A 42 6.57 10.42 -10.12
N ASN A 43 5.54 11.07 -9.58
CA ASN A 43 4.50 10.37 -8.83
C ASN A 43 3.66 9.55 -9.80
N LYS A 44 3.79 8.23 -9.76
CA LYS A 44 2.95 7.34 -10.58
C LYS A 44 1.61 7.11 -9.87
N PRO A 45 0.49 7.24 -10.60
CA PRO A 45 -0.83 7.11 -10.00
C PRO A 45 -1.15 5.65 -9.64
N LEU A 46 -1.74 5.50 -8.45
CA LEU A 46 -2.82 4.58 -8.09
C LEU A 46 -2.87 3.24 -8.83
N GLU A 47 -2.13 2.24 -8.35
CA GLU A 47 -2.58 0.86 -8.53
C GLU A 47 -3.48 0.47 -7.37
N LYS A 48 -4.71 0.07 -7.69
CA LYS A 48 -5.60 -0.60 -6.74
C LYS A 48 -5.00 -1.97 -6.48
N LEU A 49 -4.26 -2.08 -5.38
CA LEU A 49 -3.58 -3.33 -5.05
C LEU A 49 -4.59 -4.45 -4.77
N PHE A 50 -5.77 -4.13 -4.22
CA PHE A 50 -6.67 -5.14 -3.66
C PHE A 50 -8.15 -4.88 -3.99
N PRO A 51 -8.95 -5.91 -4.34
CA PRO A 51 -10.40 -5.77 -4.51
C PRO A 51 -11.06 -5.39 -3.16
N SER A 52 -11.86 -4.33 -3.16
CA SER A 52 -12.40 -3.66 -1.96
C SER A 52 -13.40 -4.49 -1.16
N SER A 53 -13.91 -5.61 -1.70
CA SER A 53 -15.00 -6.38 -1.11
C SER A 53 -14.62 -7.20 0.12
N SER A 54 -13.33 -7.36 0.43
CA SER A 54 -12.86 -8.24 1.51
C SER A 54 -12.37 -7.51 2.76
N TYR A 55 -12.51 -6.19 2.82
CA TYR A 55 -11.71 -5.35 3.74
C TYR A 55 -12.52 -4.38 4.63
N ALA A 56 -13.83 -4.56 4.76
CA ALA A 56 -14.68 -3.65 5.54
C ALA A 56 -14.28 -3.52 7.03
N SER A 57 -13.48 -4.46 7.56
CA SER A 57 -13.06 -4.53 8.97
C SER A 57 -11.59 -4.21 9.23
N ILE A 58 -10.87 -3.55 8.30
CA ILE A 58 -9.46 -3.15 8.53
C ILE A 58 -9.35 -2.19 9.72
N VAL A 59 -8.40 -2.51 10.61
CA VAL A 59 -8.02 -1.69 11.78
C VAL A 59 -6.68 -0.98 11.57
N ASP A 60 -5.72 -1.62 10.91
CA ASP A 60 -4.39 -1.06 10.69
C ASP A 60 -3.68 -1.69 9.49
N ILE A 61 -2.67 -1.00 8.97
CA ILE A 61 -1.82 -1.46 7.87
C ILE A 61 -0.36 -1.16 8.20
N VAL A 62 0.51 -2.16 8.07
CA VAL A 62 1.96 -1.99 8.05
C VAL A 62 2.49 -2.50 6.72
N ALA A 63 3.51 -1.85 6.17
CA ALA A 63 4.11 -2.25 4.91
C ALA A 63 5.64 -2.21 4.99
N TYR A 64 6.28 -3.12 4.27
CA TYR A 64 7.73 -3.26 4.27
C TYR A 64 8.27 -3.85 2.97
N ASP A 65 9.53 -3.56 2.70
CA ASP A 65 10.32 -4.19 1.67
C ASP A 65 10.97 -5.45 2.25
N PHE A 66 10.81 -6.60 1.60
CA PHE A 66 11.54 -7.81 1.99
C PHE A 66 12.55 -8.17 0.91
N VAL A 67 13.78 -7.69 1.12
CA VAL A 67 14.87 -7.78 0.12
C VAL A 67 15.14 -9.23 -0.31
N ASN A 68 14.90 -10.20 0.56
CA ASN A 68 15.20 -11.61 0.30
C ASN A 68 14.27 -12.26 -0.75
N ASP A 69 13.05 -11.77 -0.94
CA ASP A 69 12.12 -12.31 -1.94
C ASP A 69 11.84 -11.35 -3.10
N ASN A 70 12.51 -10.19 -3.13
CA ASN A 70 12.35 -9.16 -4.16
C ASN A 70 10.89 -8.72 -4.33
N ARG A 71 10.15 -8.65 -3.21
CA ARG A 71 8.76 -8.19 -3.15
C ARG A 71 8.57 -7.18 -2.03
N CYS A 72 7.53 -6.39 -2.23
CA CYS A 72 6.95 -5.56 -1.19
C CYS A 72 5.82 -6.34 -0.49
N HIS A 73 5.67 -6.13 0.80
CA HIS A 73 4.66 -6.78 1.62
C HIS A 73 3.82 -5.76 2.37
N ALA A 74 2.52 -6.02 2.46
CA ALA A 74 1.60 -5.30 3.31
C ALA A 74 0.91 -6.29 4.25
N LEU A 75 1.03 -6.02 5.55
CA LEU A 75 0.25 -6.68 6.59
C LEU A 75 -0.98 -5.83 6.87
N ILE A 76 -2.15 -6.43 6.65
CA ILE A 76 -3.44 -5.80 6.83
C ILE A 76 -4.10 -6.46 8.03
N ALA A 77 -4.18 -5.73 9.14
CA ALA A 77 -4.88 -6.17 10.32
C ALA A 77 -6.38 -5.88 10.15
N THR A 78 -7.21 -6.90 10.33
CA THR A 78 -8.66 -6.76 10.46
C THR A 78 -9.08 -7.11 11.88
N HIS A 79 -10.36 -6.95 12.19
CA HIS A 79 -10.91 -7.43 13.46
C HIS A 79 -10.85 -8.95 13.61
N ASP A 80 -10.79 -9.69 12.49
CA ASP A 80 -10.92 -11.15 12.48
C ASP A 80 -9.57 -11.83 12.27
N HIS A 81 -8.76 -11.31 11.35
CA HIS A 81 -7.56 -11.97 10.84
C HIS A 81 -6.46 -10.97 10.48
N LEU A 82 -5.23 -11.48 10.40
CA LEU A 82 -4.10 -10.79 9.78
C LEU A 82 -3.92 -11.33 8.36
N ILE A 83 -3.93 -10.45 7.38
CA ILE A 83 -3.72 -10.80 5.97
C ILE A 83 -2.35 -10.27 5.55
N CYS A 84 -1.48 -11.14 5.07
CA CYS A 84 -0.24 -10.73 4.40
C CYS A 84 -0.47 -10.72 2.89
N VAL A 85 -0.17 -9.60 2.25
CA VAL A 85 -0.22 -9.50 0.79
C VAL A 85 1.12 -9.05 0.24
N SER A 86 1.62 -9.82 -0.73
CA SER A 86 2.91 -9.58 -1.37
C SER A 86 2.71 -9.14 -2.81
N TYR A 87 3.36 -8.06 -3.23
CA TYR A 87 3.28 -7.50 -4.58
C TYR A 87 4.70 -7.20 -5.10
N PRO A 88 4.92 -7.22 -6.43
CA PRO A 88 6.22 -6.90 -6.99
C PRO A 88 6.59 -5.44 -6.72
N HIS A 89 7.87 -5.11 -6.79
CA HIS A 89 8.30 -3.72 -6.88
C HIS A 89 7.63 -3.08 -8.10
N LEU A 90 6.83 -2.04 -7.86
CA LEU A 90 6.19 -1.27 -8.91
C LEU A 90 7.26 -0.56 -9.73
N LYS A 91 7.12 -0.52 -11.07
CA LYS A 91 8.09 0.07 -12.00
C LYS A 91 7.64 1.41 -12.52
#